data_AF-A0A060C596-F1
#
_entry.id   AF-A0A060C596-F1
#
_cell.length_a   1.000
_cell.length_b   1.000
_cell.length_c   1.000
_cell.angle_alpha   90.00
_cell.angle_beta   90.00
_cell.angle_gamma   90.00
#
_symmetry.space_group_name_H-M   'P 1'
#
loop_
_entity.id
_entity.type
_entity.pdbx_description
1 polymer ?
#
loop_
_entity_poly.entity_id
_entity_poly.type
_entity_poly.pdbx_seq_one_letter_code
_entity_poly.pdbx_strand_id
1 'polypeptide(L)'
;TESFIVNPYDTEALCEALHSALEISPEESKRRNLAMQARIRVRTAAQWSAEFLDALAQVTDPGLADRRLRMSQCNALLEQWDKAERRLILCDYDGTLTPLVRSPERARPTREVLGLLRRLGGEPGVDLAIVSGRDRTTMDEWFHDLPVALIAEHGAWSSDSP
;
A
#
# COMPACT_ATOMS: atom_id res chain seq x y z
N THR A 1 -2.84 23.34 -2.04
CA THR A 1 -2.68 22.09 -2.82
C THR A 1 -2.36 22.44 -4.26
N GLU A 2 -1.43 21.73 -4.89
CA GLU A 2 -0.93 22.02 -6.25
C GLU A 2 -1.74 21.30 -7.34
N SER A 3 -2.15 20.06 -7.07
CA SER A 3 -2.98 19.23 -7.95
C SER A 3 -4.36 19.00 -7.36
N PHE A 4 -5.32 18.65 -8.23
CA PHE A 4 -6.57 18.02 -7.80
C PHE A 4 -6.31 16.52 -7.63
N ILE A 5 -6.62 16.00 -6.44
CA ILE A 5 -6.49 14.56 -6.16
C ILE A 5 -7.80 13.91 -6.57
N VAL A 6 -7.72 12.83 -7.34
CA VAL A 6 -8.88 12.10 -7.84
C VAL A 6 -8.72 10.61 -7.56
N ASN A 7 -9.82 9.96 -7.22
CA ASN A 7 -9.94 8.52 -7.26
C ASN A 7 -10.69 8.17 -8.55
N PRO A 8 -10.09 7.45 -9.51
CA PRO A 8 -10.76 7.12 -10.77
C PRO A 8 -11.98 6.19 -10.60
N TYR A 9 -12.13 5.57 -9.44
CA TYR A 9 -13.26 4.69 -9.10
C TYR A 9 -14.39 5.41 -8.36
N ASP A 10 -14.18 6.69 -7.98
CA ASP A 10 -15.22 7.55 -7.43
C ASP A 10 -15.65 8.54 -8.50
N THR A 11 -16.72 8.19 -9.22
CA THR A 11 -17.22 8.98 -10.35
C THR A 11 -17.71 10.36 -9.93
N GLU A 12 -18.23 10.51 -8.71
CA GLU A 12 -18.74 11.79 -8.22
C GLU A 12 -17.58 12.72 -7.86
N ALA A 13 -16.62 12.24 -7.05
CA ALA A 13 -15.44 13.01 -6.71
C ALA A 13 -14.61 13.38 -7.94
N LEU A 14 -14.54 12.50 -8.95
CA LEU A 14 -13.90 12.79 -10.23
C LEU A 14 -14.61 13.94 -10.98
N CYS A 15 -15.95 13.90 -11.06
CA CYS A 15 -16.74 14.96 -11.68
C CYS A 15 -16.52 16.31 -10.98
N GLU A 16 -16.55 16.33 -9.65
CA GLU A 16 -16.33 17.53 -8.84
C GLU A 16 -14.93 18.12 -9.04
N ALA A 17 -13.90 17.26 -9.07
CA ALA A 17 -12.53 17.67 -9.30
C ALA A 17 -12.35 18.27 -10.70
N LEU A 18 -12.95 17.66 -11.73
CA LEU A 18 -12.93 18.18 -13.09
C LEU A 18 -13.63 19.53 -13.20
N HIS A 19 -14.82 19.66 -12.61
CA HIS A 19 -15.56 20.92 -12.58
C HIS A 19 -14.72 22.02 -11.92
N SER A 20 -14.18 21.75 -10.73
CA SER A 20 -13.32 22.67 -10.00
C SER A 20 -12.06 23.05 -10.78
N ALA A 21 -11.49 22.12 -11.54
CA ALA A 21 -10.31 22.37 -12.38
C ALA A 21 -10.63 23.26 -13.59
N LEU A 22 -11.84 23.17 -14.15
CA LEU A 22 -12.28 23.99 -15.28
C LEU A 22 -12.70 25.40 -14.87
N GLU A 23 -13.20 25.57 -13.64
CA GLU A 23 -13.63 26.88 -13.10
C GLU A 23 -12.50 27.70 -12.47
N ILE A 24 -11.32 27.11 -12.30
CA ILE A 24 -10.20 27.79 -11.66
C ILE A 24 -9.75 29.01 -12.47
N SER A 25 -9.41 30.11 -11.78
CA SER A 25 -8.92 31.29 -12.49
C SER A 25 -7.59 31.02 -13.18
N PRO A 26 -7.28 31.71 -14.30
CA PRO A 26 -6.00 31.58 -14.99
C PRO A 26 -4.79 31.85 -14.08
N GLU A 27 -4.90 32.79 -13.15
CA GLU A 27 -3.85 33.16 -12.20
C GLU A 27 -3.57 32.01 -11.22
N GLU A 28 -4.63 31.42 -10.67
CA GLU A 28 -4.51 30.30 -9.74
C GLU A 28 -4.01 29.03 -10.45
N SER A 29 -4.48 28.77 -11.67
CA SER A 29 -3.95 27.70 -12.52
C SER A 29 -2.44 27.86 -12.77
N LYS A 30 -2.02 29.08 -13.13
CA LYS A 30 -0.60 29.40 -13.34
C LYS A 30 0.21 29.23 -12.07
N ARG A 31 -0.29 29.70 -10.92
CA ARG A 31 0.38 29.57 -9.62
C ARG A 31 0.61 28.11 -9.26
N ARG A 32 -0.42 27.27 -9.42
CA ARG A 32 -0.32 25.81 -9.19
C ARG A 32 0.67 25.14 -10.13
N ASN A 33 0.60 25.44 -11.42
CA ASN A 33 1.50 24.88 -12.43
C ASN A 33 2.96 25.28 -12.20
N LEU A 34 3.24 26.52 -11.82
CA LEU A 34 4.61 26.96 -11.54
C LEU A 34 5.23 26.21 -10.36
N ALA A 35 4.44 25.96 -9.30
CA ALA A 35 4.91 25.19 -8.15
C ALA A 35 5.22 23.73 -8.54
N MET A 36 4.33 23.08 -9.32
CA MET A 36 4.58 21.73 -9.84
C MET A 36 5.81 21.68 -10.76
N GLN A 37 5.95 22.63 -11.67
CA GLN A 37 7.10 22.71 -12.58
C GLN A 37 8.42 22.89 -11.82
N ALA A 38 8.44 23.73 -10.77
CA ALA A 38 9.64 23.91 -9.95
C ALA A 38 10.07 22.59 -9.28
N ARG A 39 9.12 21.79 -8.80
CA ARG A 39 9.39 20.47 -8.21
C ARG A 39 9.86 19.44 -9.23
N ILE A 40 9.28 19.41 -10.43
CA ILE A 40 9.68 18.47 -11.48
C ILE A 40 11.05 18.83 -12.05
N ARG A 41 11.36 20.13 -12.17
CA ARG A 41 12.60 20.61 -12.80
C ARG A 41 13.87 20.11 -12.11
N VAL A 42 13.83 19.85 -10.81
CA VAL A 42 14.98 19.32 -10.06
C VAL A 42 15.11 17.80 -10.18
N ARG A 43 14.08 17.09 -10.67
CA ARG A 43 14.09 15.63 -10.86
C ARG A 43 14.60 15.26 -12.24
N THR A 44 15.90 15.46 -12.45
CA THR A 44 16.56 15.17 -13.73
C THR A 44 16.91 13.69 -13.85
N ALA A 45 17.16 13.22 -15.08
CA ALA A 45 17.68 11.87 -15.32
C ALA A 45 19.02 11.62 -14.59
N ALA A 46 19.85 12.66 -14.44
CA ALA A 46 21.10 12.58 -13.68
C ALA A 46 20.85 12.39 -12.18
N GLN A 47 19.90 13.14 -11.60
CA GLN A 47 19.48 12.96 -10.21
C GLN A 47 18.93 11.56 -9.97
N TRP A 48 18.03 11.09 -10.84
CA TRP A 48 17.50 9.73 -10.77
C TRP A 48 18.62 8.68 -10.89
N SER A 49 19.58 8.87 -11.79
CA SER A 49 20.70 7.94 -11.97
C SER A 49 21.59 7.89 -10.72
N ALA A 50 21.86 9.04 -10.11
CA ALA A 50 22.61 9.11 -8.85
C ALA A 50 21.86 8.40 -7.72
N GLU A 51 20.57 8.71 -7.52
CA GLU A 51 19.72 8.05 -6.53
C GLU A 51 19.65 6.53 -6.74
N PHE A 52 19.55 6.08 -7.99
CA PHE A 52 19.52 4.67 -8.34
C PHE A 52 20.86 3.97 -8.02
N LEU A 53 21.98 4.58 -8.39
CA LEU A 53 23.31 4.03 -8.12
C LEU A 53 23.63 4.01 -6.62
N ASP A 54 23.21 5.04 -5.87
CA ASP A 54 23.32 5.10 -4.42
C ASP A 54 22.49 3.98 -3.77
N ALA A 55 21.24 3.78 -4.21
CA ALA A 55 20.40 2.69 -3.74
C ALA A 55 21.01 1.32 -4.09
N LEU A 56 21.58 1.17 -5.29
CA LEU A 56 22.24 -0.07 -5.71
C LEU A 56 23.49 -0.36 -4.85
N ALA A 57 24.28 0.64 -4.53
CA ALA A 57 25.43 0.51 -3.64
C ALA A 57 25.00 0.09 -2.22
N GLN A 58 23.87 0.59 -1.71
CA GLN A 58 23.32 0.16 -0.42
C GLN A 58 22.89 -1.32 -0.40
N VAL A 59 22.46 -1.88 -1.52
CA VAL A 59 22.11 -3.31 -1.61
C VAL A 59 23.37 -4.20 -1.53
N THR A 60 24.54 -3.68 -1.86
CA THR A 60 25.80 -4.42 -1.75
C THR A 60 26.38 -4.46 -0.32
N ASP A 61 25.80 -3.73 0.63
CA ASP A 61 26.10 -3.88 2.05
C ASP A 61 25.45 -5.16 2.59
N PRO A 62 26.24 -6.16 3.03
CA PRO A 62 25.72 -7.41 3.58
C PRO A 62 24.76 -7.21 4.77
N GLY A 63 24.90 -6.10 5.52
CA GLY A 63 24.03 -5.75 6.64
C GLY A 63 22.65 -5.22 6.23
N LEU A 64 22.51 -4.72 5.00
CA LEU A 64 21.24 -4.29 4.40
C LEU A 64 20.57 -5.42 3.60
N ALA A 65 21.33 -6.45 3.21
CA ALA A 65 20.80 -7.68 2.61
C ALA A 65 20.00 -8.51 3.63
N ASP A 66 20.41 -8.51 4.91
CA ASP A 66 19.61 -9.11 5.98
C ASP A 66 18.52 -8.14 6.45
N ARG A 67 17.41 -8.09 5.68
CA ARG A 67 16.22 -7.28 5.99
C ARG A 67 15.42 -7.81 7.20
N ARG A 68 15.94 -8.79 7.95
CA ARG A 68 15.28 -9.29 9.15
C ARG A 68 15.33 -8.25 10.24
N LEU A 69 14.21 -8.11 10.95
CA LEU A 69 14.17 -7.30 12.16
C LEU A 69 15.16 -7.87 13.18
N ARG A 70 15.98 -6.99 13.77
CA ARG A 70 16.82 -7.35 14.91
C ARG A 70 15.91 -7.68 16.09
N MET A 71 16.37 -8.55 17.00
CA MET A 71 15.59 -8.92 18.19
C MET A 71 15.16 -7.71 19.03
N SER A 72 15.99 -6.67 19.11
CA SER A 72 15.62 -5.43 19.80
C SER A 72 14.45 -4.69 19.13
N GLN A 73 14.38 -4.71 17.79
CA GLN A 73 13.28 -4.12 17.03
C GLN A 73 12.01 -4.94 17.20
N CYS A 74 12.11 -6.28 17.20
CA CYS A 74 10.98 -7.16 17.51
C CYS A 74 10.43 -6.88 18.91
N ASN A 75 11.30 -6.78 19.93
CA ASN A 75 10.88 -6.52 21.30
C ASN A 75 10.19 -5.16 21.44
N ALA A 76 10.73 -4.11 20.79
CA ALA A 76 10.10 -2.80 20.78
C ALA A 76 8.71 -2.81 20.11
N LEU A 77 8.57 -3.56 19.01
CA LEU A 77 7.29 -3.72 18.32
C LEU A 77 6.28 -4.46 19.19
N LEU A 78 6.69 -5.53 19.88
CA LEU A 78 5.84 -6.27 20.82
C LEU A 78 5.41 -5.40 22.01
N GLU A 79 6.31 -4.59 22.56
CA GLU A 79 5.97 -3.68 23.65
C GLU A 79 4.95 -2.61 23.21
N GLN A 80 5.09 -2.08 21.99
CA GLN A 80 4.10 -1.16 21.40
C GLN A 80 2.77 -1.85 21.12
N TRP A 81 2.83 -3.09 20.62
CA TRP A 81 1.67 -3.93 20.36
C TRP A 81 0.84 -4.17 21.62
N ASP A 82 1.50 -4.52 22.74
CA ASP A 82 0.82 -4.81 24.00
C ASP A 82 0.14 -3.58 24.60
N LYS A 83 0.73 -2.39 24.42
CA LYS A 83 0.18 -1.12 24.93
C LYS A 83 -0.95 -0.55 24.06
N ALA A 84 -1.07 -0.95 22.80
CA ALA A 84 -2.05 -0.39 21.88
C ALA A 84 -3.46 -0.93 22.16
N GLU A 85 -4.44 -0.06 22.33
CA GLU A 85 -5.86 -0.46 22.48
C GLU A 85 -6.48 -0.89 21.14
N ARG A 86 -6.03 -0.27 20.03
CA ARG A 86 -6.40 -0.65 18.67
C ARG A 86 -5.17 -0.82 17.80
N ARG A 87 -5.18 -1.85 16.97
CA ARG A 87 -4.02 -2.31 16.20
C ARG A 87 -4.47 -2.52 14.76
N LEU A 88 -3.87 -1.78 13.84
CA LEU A 88 -4.10 -1.96 12.40
C LEU A 88 -2.94 -2.76 11.81
N ILE A 89 -3.26 -3.91 11.19
CA ILE A 89 -2.31 -4.67 10.39
C ILE A 89 -2.71 -4.52 8.92
N LEU A 90 -1.78 -3.98 8.13
CA LEU A 90 -1.87 -3.97 6.67
C LEU A 90 -0.88 -4.99 6.14
N CYS A 91 -1.39 -6.07 5.54
CA CYS A 91 -0.58 -7.18 5.10
C CYS A 91 -0.63 -7.31 3.58
N ASP A 92 0.50 -7.09 2.93
CA ASP A 92 0.64 -7.44 1.51
C ASP A 92 0.54 -8.96 1.32
N TYR A 93 -0.04 -9.40 0.21
CA TYR A 93 -0.21 -10.83 -0.07
C TYR A 93 0.92 -11.39 -0.94
N ASP A 94 1.04 -10.91 -2.17
CA ASP A 94 1.91 -11.48 -3.20
C ASP A 94 3.38 -11.12 -2.97
N GLY A 95 4.19 -12.12 -2.63
CA GLY A 95 5.60 -11.92 -2.26
C GLY A 95 5.84 -11.71 -0.77
N THR A 96 4.76 -11.65 0.03
CA THR A 96 4.81 -11.48 1.48
C THR A 96 4.25 -12.71 2.21
N LEU A 97 2.96 -13.01 2.05
CA LEU A 97 2.30 -14.20 2.65
C LEU A 97 2.40 -15.44 1.77
N THR A 98 2.59 -15.25 0.47
CA THR A 98 2.89 -16.32 -0.50
C THR A 98 4.09 -15.92 -1.35
N PRO A 99 4.98 -16.87 -1.74
CA PRO A 99 6.04 -16.57 -2.69
C PRO A 99 5.50 -16.00 -4.00
N LEU A 100 6.28 -15.13 -4.65
CA LEU A 100 5.98 -14.67 -6.01
C LEU A 100 6.04 -15.86 -6.97
N VAL A 101 4.89 -16.22 -7.55
CA VAL A 101 4.76 -17.31 -8.51
C VAL A 101 4.41 -16.76 -9.88
N ARG A 102 4.96 -17.38 -10.94
CA ARG A 102 4.69 -16.99 -12.33
C ARG A 102 3.22 -17.20 -12.76
N SER A 103 2.52 -18.09 -12.06
CA SER A 103 1.16 -18.51 -12.37
C SER A 103 0.25 -18.13 -11.20
N PRO A 104 -0.67 -17.17 -11.37
CA PRO A 104 -1.52 -16.63 -10.29
C PRO A 104 -2.28 -17.70 -9.49
N GLU A 105 -2.71 -18.77 -10.14
CA GLU A 105 -3.45 -19.90 -9.57
C GLU A 105 -2.63 -20.75 -8.58
N ARG A 106 -1.30 -20.68 -8.64
CA ARG A 106 -0.41 -21.37 -7.70
C ARG A 106 -0.13 -20.58 -6.43
N ALA A 107 -0.58 -19.33 -6.37
CA ALA A 107 -0.44 -18.47 -5.21
C ALA A 107 -1.68 -18.53 -4.31
N ARG A 108 -2.48 -19.60 -4.39
CA ARG A 108 -3.60 -19.80 -3.47
C ARG A 108 -3.08 -19.88 -2.02
N PRO A 109 -3.79 -19.30 -1.05
CA PRO A 109 -3.36 -19.32 0.34
C PRO A 109 -3.38 -20.76 0.88
N THR A 110 -2.33 -21.10 1.62
CA THR A 110 -2.27 -22.38 2.32
C THR A 110 -3.22 -22.38 3.52
N ARG A 111 -3.58 -23.57 4.00
CA ARG A 111 -4.39 -23.70 5.23
C ARG A 111 -3.75 -23.03 6.44
N GLU A 112 -2.42 -23.02 6.50
CA GLU A 112 -1.67 -22.37 7.57
C GLU A 112 -1.83 -20.85 7.53
N VAL A 113 -1.69 -20.24 6.34
CA VAL A 113 -1.91 -18.80 6.14
C VAL A 113 -3.35 -18.43 6.48
N LEU A 114 -4.34 -19.18 5.98
CA LEU A 114 -5.76 -18.93 6.29
C LEU A 114 -6.04 -19.05 7.79
N GLY A 115 -5.45 -20.04 8.46
CA GLY A 115 -5.57 -20.22 9.91
C GLY A 115 -4.96 -19.08 10.70
N LEU A 116 -3.79 -18.59 10.29
CA LEU A 116 -3.12 -17.44 10.90
C LEU A 116 -3.97 -16.16 10.76
N LEU A 117 -4.41 -15.86 9.54
CA LEU A 117 -5.22 -14.68 9.25
C LEU A 117 -6.56 -14.72 10.00
N ARG A 118 -7.20 -15.88 10.07
CA ARG A 118 -8.45 -16.06 10.83
C ARG A 118 -8.26 -15.76 12.32
N ARG A 119 -7.16 -16.23 12.92
CA ARG A 119 -6.87 -15.93 14.33
C ARG A 119 -6.62 -14.43 14.50
N LEU A 120 -5.70 -13.85 13.73
CA LEU A 120 -5.32 -12.45 13.86
C LEU A 120 -6.49 -11.48 13.63
N GLY A 121 -7.28 -11.69 12.57
CA GLY A 121 -8.45 -10.84 12.30
C GLY A 121 -9.60 -11.05 13.29
N GLY A 122 -9.60 -12.16 14.03
CA GLY A 122 -10.58 -12.42 15.09
C GLY A 122 -10.18 -11.88 16.46
N GLU A 123 -8.96 -11.35 16.61
CA GLU A 123 -8.48 -10.80 17.88
C GLU A 123 -9.17 -9.46 18.19
N PRO A 124 -9.72 -9.27 19.39
CA PRO A 124 -10.33 -8.01 19.79
C PRO A 124 -9.35 -6.83 19.69
N GLY A 125 -9.79 -5.75 19.03
CA GLY A 125 -8.97 -4.56 18.82
C GLY A 125 -7.91 -4.70 17.73
N VAL A 126 -7.96 -5.76 16.92
CA VAL A 126 -7.14 -5.91 15.71
C VAL A 126 -8.01 -5.70 14.47
N ASP A 127 -7.69 -4.65 13.73
CA ASP A 127 -8.19 -4.43 12.38
C ASP A 127 -7.16 -5.00 11.40
N LEU A 128 -7.52 -6.05 10.65
CA LEU A 128 -6.63 -6.70 9.69
C LEU A 128 -7.12 -6.46 8.26
N ALA A 129 -6.25 -5.90 7.41
CA ALA A 129 -6.52 -5.74 5.98
C ALA A 129 -5.47 -6.50 5.15
N ILE A 130 -5.95 -7.28 4.16
CA ILE A 130 -5.10 -7.91 3.15
C ILE A 130 -5.05 -6.98 1.94
N VAL A 131 -3.84 -6.57 1.56
CA VAL A 131 -3.57 -5.70 0.42
C VAL A 131 -2.95 -6.56 -0.69
N SER A 132 -3.52 -6.49 -1.89
CA SER A 132 -2.97 -7.21 -3.05
C SER A 132 -3.21 -6.43 -4.35
N GLY A 133 -2.36 -6.69 -5.34
CA GLY A 133 -2.60 -6.28 -6.72
C GLY A 133 -3.62 -7.14 -7.46
N ARG A 134 -4.08 -8.24 -6.86
CA ARG A 134 -5.07 -9.16 -7.47
C ARG A 134 -6.42 -8.50 -7.67
N ASP A 135 -7.15 -9.00 -8.64
CA ASP A 135 -8.53 -8.60 -8.89
C ASP A 135 -9.45 -8.95 -7.71
N ARG A 136 -10.56 -8.22 -7.59
CA ARG A 136 -11.56 -8.43 -6.55
C ARG A 136 -12.08 -9.86 -6.49
N THR A 137 -12.35 -10.50 -7.63
CA THR A 137 -12.97 -11.83 -7.67
C THR A 137 -12.05 -12.88 -7.06
N THR A 138 -10.76 -12.83 -7.36
CA THR A 138 -9.74 -13.70 -6.76
C THR A 138 -9.62 -13.48 -5.26
N MET A 139 -9.57 -12.21 -4.83
CA MET A 139 -9.48 -11.86 -3.40
C MET A 139 -10.70 -12.37 -2.61
N ASP A 140 -11.90 -12.18 -3.16
CA ASP A 140 -13.16 -12.64 -2.56
C ASP A 140 -13.19 -14.17 -2.47
N GLU A 141 -12.87 -14.88 -3.56
CA GLU A 141 -12.81 -16.34 -3.58
C GLU A 141 -11.91 -16.91 -2.48
N TRP A 142 -10.78 -16.25 -2.20
CA TRP A 142 -9.75 -16.77 -1.30
C TRP A 142 -9.96 -16.41 0.17
N PHE A 143 -10.57 -15.25 0.44
CA PHE A 143 -10.56 -14.67 1.78
C PHE A 143 -11.94 -14.24 2.32
N HIS A 144 -13.04 -14.37 1.56
CA HIS A 144 -14.38 -13.97 2.01
C HIS A 144 -14.80 -14.55 3.38
N ASP A 145 -14.33 -15.76 3.71
CA ASP A 145 -14.63 -16.46 4.98
C ASP A 145 -13.73 -16.03 6.16
N LEU A 146 -12.98 -14.94 6.03
CA LEU A 146 -12.07 -14.43 7.07
C LEU A 146 -12.56 -13.08 7.61
N PRO A 147 -12.35 -12.82 8.92
CA PRO A 147 -12.65 -11.52 9.53
C PRO A 147 -11.56 -10.49 9.17
N VAL A 148 -11.46 -10.14 7.89
CA VAL A 148 -10.45 -9.21 7.36
C VAL A 148 -11.07 -8.26 6.34
N ALA A 149 -10.55 -7.04 6.26
CA ALA A 149 -10.80 -6.18 5.13
C ALA A 149 -9.94 -6.62 3.92
N LEU A 150 -10.48 -6.48 2.72
CA LEU A 150 -9.79 -6.80 1.48
C LEU A 150 -9.54 -5.53 0.69
N ILE A 151 -8.31 -5.30 0.28
CA ILE A 151 -7.89 -4.20 -0.59
C ILE A 151 -7.30 -4.83 -1.85
N ALA A 152 -8.02 -4.70 -2.96
CA ALA A 152 -7.69 -5.32 -4.24
C ALA A 152 -7.21 -4.29 -5.27
N GLU A 153 -6.68 -4.77 -6.38
CA GLU A 153 -6.35 -3.96 -7.56
C GLU A 153 -5.44 -2.76 -7.23
N HIS A 154 -4.43 -3.00 -6.39
CA HIS A 154 -3.49 -1.95 -5.94
C HIS A 154 -4.17 -0.79 -5.19
N GLY A 155 -5.26 -1.06 -4.47
CA GLY A 155 -6.00 -0.06 -3.69
C GLY A 155 -7.14 0.61 -4.45
N ALA A 156 -7.41 0.19 -5.69
CA ALA A 156 -8.56 0.64 -6.46
C ALA A 156 -9.90 0.22 -5.84
N TRP A 157 -9.93 -0.93 -5.18
CA TRP A 157 -11.12 -1.46 -4.53
C TRP A 157 -10.81 -1.86 -3.09
N SER A 158 -11.74 -1.58 -2.19
CA SER A 158 -11.73 -2.08 -0.81
C SER A 158 -13.09 -2.66 -0.45
N SER A 159 -13.10 -3.77 0.30
CA SER A 159 -14.29 -4.23 0.98
C SER A 159 -14.65 -3.28 2.13
N ASP A 160 -15.90 -3.31 2.56
CA ASP A 160 -16.24 -2.73 3.85
C ASP A 160 -15.47 -3.45 4.97
N SER A 161 -15.11 -2.72 6.02
CA SER A 161 -14.49 -3.32 7.21
C SER A 161 -15.48 -4.29 7.86
N PRO A 162 -15.03 -5.48 8.30
CA PRO A 162 -15.87 -6.43 9.02
C PRO A 162 -16.39 -5.90 10.37
#